data_AF-A0A0S6WUI2-F1
#
_entry.id   AF-A0A0S6WUI2-F1
#
_cell.length_a   1.000
_cell.length_b   1.000
_cell.length_c   1.000
_cell.angle_alpha   90.00
_cell.angle_beta   90.00
_cell.angle_gamma   90.00
#
_symmetry.space_group_name_H-M   'P 1'
#
loop_
_entity.id
_entity.type
_entity.pdbx_description
1 polymer ?
#
loop_
_entity_poly.entity_id
_entity_poly.type
_entity_poly.pdbx_seq_one_letter_code
_entity_poly.pdbx_strand_id
1 'polypeptide(L)' 'MGAYLYVTNLLDATAITRATSSAIAQGRTLVSSATPRTIGVNVRQKF' A
#
# COMPACT_ATOMS: atom_id res chain seq x y z
N MET A 1 3.91 27.02 7.14
CA MET A 1 3.77 25.78 7.95
C MET A 1 2.40 25.20 7.69
N GLY A 2 2.22 23.89 7.87
CA GLY A 2 0.89 23.30 7.76
C GLY A 2 0.83 21.86 8.25
N ALA A 3 -0.38 21.42 8.60
CA ALA A 3 -0.69 20.02 8.86
C ALA A 3 -1.70 19.54 7.81
N TYR A 4 -1.47 18.36 7.25
CA TYR A 4 -2.29 17.76 6.20
C TYR A 4 -2.75 16.38 6.65
N LEU A 5 -4.06 16.14 6.56
CA LEU A 5 -4.63 14.81 6.73
C LEU A 5 -4.63 14.11 5.38
N TYR A 6 -4.31 12.81 5.36
CA TYR A 6 -4.39 12.01 4.15
C TYR A 6 -4.91 10.61 4.45
N VAL A 7 -5.56 10.04 3.44
CA VAL A 7 -5.98 8.64 3.42
C VAL A 7 -5.50 8.02 2.11
N THR A 8 -4.83 6.88 2.19
CA THR A 8 -4.54 6.03 1.04
C THR A 8 -5.42 4.78 1.09
N ASN A 9 -5.85 4.30 -0.08
CA ASN A 9 -6.85 3.24 -0.21
C ASN A 9 -8.14 3.55 0.59
N LEU A 10 -8.81 4.66 0.26
CA LEU A 10 -9.96 5.17 1.01
C LEU A 10 -11.09 4.15 1.13
N LEU A 11 -11.26 3.23 0.19
CA LEU A 11 -12.32 2.21 0.23
C LEU A 11 -11.87 0.88 0.84
N ASP A 12 -10.63 0.80 1.34
CA ASP A 12 -10.00 -0.44 1.82
C ASP A 12 -10.11 -1.59 0.80
N ALA A 13 -9.99 -1.24 -0.47
CA ALA A 13 -10.09 -2.19 -1.55
C ALA A 13 -8.88 -3.12 -1.52
N THR A 14 -9.15 -4.43 -1.55
CA THR A 14 -8.12 -5.46 -1.68
C THR A 14 -7.93 -5.78 -3.15
N ALA A 15 -6.69 -5.65 -3.63
CA ALA A 15 -6.35 -5.95 -5.02
C ALA A 15 -4.95 -6.56 -5.09
N ILE A 16 -4.74 -7.49 -6.04
CA ILE A 16 -3.41 -8.01 -6.36
C ILE A 16 -2.81 -7.09 -7.42
N THR A 17 -1.68 -6.47 -7.12
CA THR A 17 -0.99 -5.54 -8.02
C THR A 17 0.00 -6.26 -8.93
N ARG A 18 0.55 -7.39 -8.47
CA ARG A 18 1.45 -8.27 -9.22
C ARG A 18 1.27 -9.71 -8.80
N ALA A 19 1.35 -10.63 -9.77
CA ALA A 19 1.37 -12.06 -9.54
C ALA A 19 2.49 -12.69 -10.37
N THR A 20 3.31 -13.53 -9.75
CA THR A 20 4.43 -14.21 -10.42
C THR A 20 4.44 -15.69 -10.06
N SER A 21 4.57 -16.53 -11.08
CA SER A 21 4.88 -17.96 -10.92
C SER A 21 6.40 -18.15 -10.96
N SER A 22 6.94 -18.88 -9.98
CA SER A 22 8.37 -19.17 -9.93
C SER A 22 8.61 -20.65 -9.67
N ALA A 23 9.59 -21.23 -10.35
CA ALA A 23 9.96 -22.64 -10.18
C ALA A 23 10.46 -22.93 -8.75
N ILE A 24 11.13 -21.96 -8.10
CA ILE A 24 11.57 -22.09 -6.70
C ILE A 24 10.43 -21.91 -5.69
N ALA A 25 9.28 -21.39 -6.12
CA ALA A 25 8.10 -21.24 -5.26
C ALA A 25 7.29 -22.54 -5.10
N GLN A 26 7.80 -23.68 -5.59
CA GLN A 26 7.26 -25.03 -5.36
C GLN A 26 5.74 -25.13 -5.62
N GLY A 27 5.28 -24.63 -6.77
CA GLY A 27 3.86 -24.68 -7.16
C GLY A 27 2.98 -23.60 -6.52
N ARG A 28 3.56 -22.61 -5.83
CA ARG A 28 2.83 -21.46 -5.30
C ARG A 28 2.94 -20.25 -6.22
N THR A 29 1.83 -19.52 -6.36
CA THR A 29 1.82 -18.19 -6.97
C THR A 29 2.17 -17.16 -5.92
N LEU A 30 3.24 -16.40 -6.15
CA LEU A 30 3.61 -15.27 -5.31
C LEU A 30 2.82 -14.05 -5.74
N VAL A 31 2.13 -13.40 -4.80
CA VAL A 31 1.30 -12.23 -5.05
C VAL A 31 1.75 -11.06 -4.20
N SER A 32 1.73 -9.87 -4.79
CA SER A 32 1.84 -8.61 -4.05
C SER A 32 0.46 -7.95 -4.07
N SER A 33 -0.07 -7.66 -2.89
CA SER A 33 -1.35 -6.98 -2.73
C SER A 33 -1.15 -5.47 -2.60
N ALA A 34 -2.18 -4.71 -2.97
CA ALA A 34 -2.30 -3.32 -2.58
C ALA A 34 -2.21 -3.20 -1.06
N THR A 35 -1.56 -2.14 -0.59
CA THR A 35 -1.50 -1.84 0.84
C THR A 35 -2.92 -1.57 1.37
N PRO A 36 -3.27 -2.09 2.56
CA PRO A 36 -4.54 -1.78 3.22
C PRO A 36 -4.73 -0.26 3.44
N ARG A 37 -5.96 0.15 3.80
CA ARG A 37 -6.25 1.55 4.11
C ARG A 37 -5.26 2.11 5.14
N THR A 38 -4.65 3.23 4.82
CA THR A 38 -3.77 3.97 5.75
C THR A 38 -4.30 5.37 5.94
N ILE A 39 -4.40 5.82 7.18
CA ILE A 39 -4.81 7.16 7.56
C ILE A 39 -3.62 7.82 8.27
N GLY A 40 -3.27 9.04 7.88
CA GLY A 40 -2.10 9.71 8.42
C GLY A 40 -2.19 11.23 8.45
N VAL A 41 -1.26 11.82 9.21
CA VAL A 41 -1.07 13.26 9.33
C VAL A 41 0.35 13.60 8.90
N ASN A 42 0.51 14.62 8.06
CA ASN A 42 1.81 15.17 7.71
C ASN A 42 1.92 16.60 8.26
N VAL A 43 2.87 16.83 9.17
CA VAL A 43 3.15 18.16 9.74
C VAL A 43 4.44 18.69 9.12
N ARG A 44 4.37 19.86 8.47
CA ARG A 44 5.51 20.49 7.79
C ARG A 44 5.81 21.87 8.38
N GLN A 45 7.04 22.00 8.89
CA GLN A 45 7.63 23.24 9.35
C GLN A 45 8.86 23.61 8.48
N LYS A 46 9.03 24.87 8.12
CA LYS A 46 10.13 25.44 7.33
C LYS A 46 10.76 26.60 8.09
N PHE A 47 11.99 26.43 8.55
CA PHE A 47 12.77 27.46 9.22
C PHE A 47 13.47 28.37 8.20
#